data_AF-A0A7C7E4Q4-F1
#
_entry.id   AF-A0A7C7E4Q4-F1
#
_cell.length_a   1.000
_cell.length_b   1.000
_cell.length_c   1.000
_cell.angle_alpha   90.00
_cell.angle_beta   90.00
_cell.angle_gamma   90.00
#
_symmetry.space_group_name_H-M   'P 1'
#
loop_
_entity.id
_entity.type
_entity.pdbx_description
1 polymer ?
#
loop_
_entity_poly.entity_id
_entity_poly.type
_entity_poly.pdbx_seq_one_letter_code
_entity_poly.pdbx_strand_id
1 'polypeptide(L)'
;MRPIETTKGEIIRGLESYPYEVINDKIRIRLPFRINFYKLSEILKQEDYFLANPPEADSQGWGKGFDAEGYYPYWVYAGNDDHYFAFPPEDYKIVPEPGSAPKHVPILGSKALEDFFRWLPLLKQAKAAGEAIHVGR
;
A
#
# COMPACT_ATOMS: atom_id res chain seq x y z
N MET A 1 -8.88 7.53 -22.54
CA MET A 1 -9.23 7.76 -21.13
C MET A 1 -8.39 8.91 -20.61
N ARG A 2 -8.98 9.91 -19.95
CA ARG A 2 -8.23 11.04 -19.36
C ARG A 2 -7.66 10.58 -17.99
N PRO A 3 -6.40 10.88 -17.65
CA PRO A 3 -5.84 10.55 -16.34
C PRO A 3 -6.62 11.32 -15.29
N ILE A 4 -7.19 10.61 -14.32
CA ILE A 4 -7.94 11.22 -13.23
C ILE A 4 -6.90 11.88 -12.31
N GLU A 5 -6.99 13.20 -12.11
CA GLU A 5 -6.09 14.00 -11.27
C GLU A 5 -6.32 13.81 -9.77
N THR A 6 -6.91 12.71 -9.37
CA THR A 6 -7.41 12.57 -8.02
C THR A 6 -6.33 11.96 -7.15
N THR A 7 -5.81 12.77 -6.23
CA THR A 7 -4.97 12.33 -5.11
C THR A 7 -5.71 11.41 -4.14
N LYS A 8 -6.99 11.11 -4.38
CA LYS A 8 -7.80 10.16 -3.64
C LYS A 8 -8.77 9.45 -4.58
N GLY A 9 -9.13 8.22 -4.31
CA GLY A 9 -10.13 7.52 -5.11
C GLY A 9 -10.48 6.19 -4.49
N GLU A 10 -11.08 5.32 -5.29
CA GLU A 10 -11.54 4.02 -4.83
C GLU A 10 -11.25 2.96 -5.90
N ILE A 11 -10.64 1.86 -5.48
CA ILE A 11 -10.39 0.67 -6.31
C ILE A 11 -11.54 -0.30 -6.09
N ILE A 12 -12.30 -0.59 -7.13
CA ILE A 12 -13.44 -1.52 -7.06
C ILE A 12 -13.01 -2.85 -7.71
N ARG A 13 -13.13 -3.96 -6.98
CA ARG A 13 -12.90 -5.31 -7.50
C ARG A 13 -14.03 -6.24 -7.07
N GLY A 14 -14.97 -6.48 -7.98
CA GLY A 14 -16.17 -7.25 -7.66
C GLY A 14 -16.99 -6.52 -6.60
N LEU A 15 -17.16 -7.14 -5.43
CA LEU A 15 -17.87 -6.57 -4.28
C LEU A 15 -16.96 -5.84 -3.30
N GLU A 16 -15.64 -5.92 -3.48
CA GLU A 16 -14.67 -5.29 -2.59
C GLU A 16 -14.31 -3.89 -3.08
N SER A 17 -14.14 -2.99 -2.11
CA SER A 17 -13.76 -1.61 -2.33
C SER A 17 -12.55 -1.23 -1.50
N TYR A 18 -11.57 -0.57 -2.12
CA TYR A 18 -10.35 -0.11 -1.47
C TYR A 18 -10.12 1.38 -1.75
N PRO A 19 -10.49 2.26 -0.81
CA PRO A 19 -10.15 3.66 -0.88
C PRO A 19 -8.64 3.85 -0.91
N TYR A 20 -8.16 4.71 -1.79
CA TYR A 20 -6.74 5.05 -1.88
C TYR A 20 -6.51 6.55 -1.84
N GLU A 21 -5.31 6.95 -1.45
CA GLU A 21 -4.79 8.30 -1.49
C GLU A 21 -3.37 8.29 -2.05
N VAL A 22 -2.97 9.35 -2.75
CA VAL A 22 -1.58 9.62 -3.15
C VAL A 22 -1.06 10.73 -2.23
N ILE A 23 -0.13 10.38 -1.35
CA ILE A 23 0.44 11.30 -0.35
C ILE A 23 1.94 11.04 -0.21
N ASN A 24 2.74 12.11 -0.11
CA ASN A 24 4.21 12.03 0.00
C ASN A 24 4.85 11.08 -1.03
N ASP A 25 4.44 11.22 -2.28
CA ASP A 25 4.88 10.42 -3.44
C ASP A 25 4.63 8.90 -3.33
N LYS A 26 3.77 8.48 -2.40
CA LYS A 26 3.34 7.08 -2.23
C LYS A 26 1.86 6.94 -2.48
N ILE A 27 1.48 5.78 -3.00
CA ILE A 27 0.10 5.33 -2.95
C ILE A 27 -0.12 4.74 -1.56
N ARG A 28 -1.25 5.08 -0.95
CA ARG A 28 -1.74 4.57 0.32
C ARG A 28 -3.13 4.02 0.11
N ILE A 29 -3.34 2.73 0.37
CA ILE A 29 -4.62 2.05 0.20
C ILE A 29 -5.13 1.64 1.57
N ARG A 30 -6.36 2.03 1.91
CA ARG A 30 -7.02 1.58 3.13
C ARG A 30 -7.46 0.14 2.99
N LEU A 31 -7.05 -0.71 3.92
CA LEU A 31 -7.46 -2.10 3.99
C LEU A 31 -8.79 -2.23 4.74
N PRO A 32 -9.78 -3.00 4.24
CA PRO A 32 -11.05 -3.23 4.93
C PRO A 32 -10.94 -4.27 6.05
N PHE A 33 -9.73 -4.48 6.57
CA PHE A 33 -9.41 -5.42 7.63
C PHE A 33 -8.11 -5.01 8.32
N ARG A 34 -7.98 -5.43 9.58
CA ARG A 34 -6.74 -5.23 10.35
C ARG A 34 -5.71 -6.30 10.05
N ILE A 35 -4.45 -5.93 10.15
CA ILE A 35 -3.30 -6.82 9.93
C ILE A 35 -2.78 -7.30 11.27
N ASN A 36 -2.44 -8.58 11.35
CA ASN A 36 -1.64 -9.12 12.43
C ASN A 36 -0.16 -9.07 12.00
N PHE A 37 0.63 -8.19 12.61
CA PHE A 37 2.04 -7.98 12.23
C PHE A 37 2.95 -9.17 12.54
N TYR A 38 2.63 -10.00 13.54
CA TYR A 38 3.32 -11.28 13.75
C TYR A 38 3.12 -12.21 12.56
N LYS A 39 1.86 -12.43 12.18
CA LYS A 39 1.53 -13.30 11.06
C LYS A 39 2.09 -12.79 9.72
N LEU A 40 2.01 -11.47 9.50
CA LEU A 40 2.60 -10.83 8.32
C LEU A 40 4.12 -11.09 8.26
N SER A 41 4.81 -10.87 9.38
CA SER A 41 6.27 -11.06 9.47
C SER A 41 6.68 -12.50 9.23
N GLU A 42 5.91 -13.48 9.72
CA GLU A 42 6.17 -14.91 9.47
C GLU A 42 6.05 -15.25 7.98
N ILE A 43 4.97 -14.83 7.32
CA ILE A 43 4.75 -15.09 5.90
C ILE A 43 5.86 -14.45 5.06
N LEU A 44 6.19 -13.18 5.32
CA LEU A 44 7.22 -12.46 4.57
C LEU A 44 8.61 -13.08 4.74
N LYS A 45 8.97 -13.56 5.94
CA LYS A 45 10.22 -14.28 6.16
C LYS A 45 10.25 -15.62 5.40
N GLN A 46 9.13 -16.35 5.37
CA GLN A 46 9.03 -17.60 4.61
C GLN A 46 9.20 -17.40 3.10
N GLU A 47 8.86 -16.21 2.59
CA GLU A 47 9.07 -15.81 1.19
C GLU A 47 10.40 -15.08 0.95
N ASP A 48 11.35 -15.18 1.88
CA ASP A 48 12.68 -14.57 1.82
C ASP A 48 12.67 -13.04 1.60
N TYR A 49 11.77 -12.32 2.27
CA TYR A 49 11.79 -10.86 2.32
C TYR A 49 12.53 -10.34 3.55
N PHE A 50 13.27 -9.25 3.34
CA PHE A 50 13.82 -8.47 4.44
C PHE A 50 12.74 -7.59 5.05
N LEU A 51 12.81 -7.42 6.36
CA LEU A 51 11.81 -6.75 7.17
C LEU A 51 12.39 -5.49 7.83
N ALA A 52 11.63 -4.39 7.78
CA ALA A 52 12.01 -3.12 8.39
C ALA A 52 11.94 -3.15 9.92
N ASN A 53 10.83 -3.66 10.44
CA ASN A 53 10.49 -3.61 11.86
C ASN A 53 10.33 -5.01 12.45
N PRO A 54 10.43 -5.13 13.78
CA PRO A 54 10.00 -6.32 14.51
C PRO A 54 8.45 -6.38 14.59
N PRO A 55 7.86 -7.58 14.77
CA PRO A 55 6.41 -7.78 14.70
C PRO A 55 5.59 -7.10 15.82
N GLU A 56 6.23 -6.63 16.88
CA GLU A 56 5.63 -5.86 17.97
C GLU A 56 5.27 -4.42 17.57
N ALA A 57 5.85 -3.91 16.48
CA ALA A 57 5.59 -2.57 15.98
C ALA A 57 4.18 -2.43 15.39
N ASP A 58 3.72 -1.18 15.27
CA ASP A 58 2.44 -0.81 14.62
C ASP A 58 2.55 -0.69 13.09
N SER A 59 3.70 -1.09 12.54
CA SER A 59 4.04 -0.96 11.14
C SER A 59 5.09 -1.98 10.72
N GLN A 60 5.01 -2.42 9.48
CA GLN A 60 5.96 -3.35 8.87
C GLN A 60 6.28 -2.92 7.44
N GLY A 61 7.55 -2.66 7.17
CA GLY A 61 8.10 -2.51 5.83
C GLY A 61 8.76 -3.79 5.33
N TRP A 62 8.76 -4.05 4.03
CA TRP A 62 9.48 -5.18 3.42
C TRP A 62 9.95 -4.96 1.98
N GLY A 63 10.95 -5.75 1.57
CA GLY A 63 11.60 -5.69 0.26
C GLY A 63 12.50 -6.90 -0.02
N LYS A 64 12.84 -7.13 -1.30
CA LYS A 64 13.72 -8.25 -1.73
C LYS A 64 15.20 -8.00 -1.47
N GLY A 65 15.61 -6.74 -1.33
CA GLY A 65 16.96 -6.36 -0.92
C GLY A 65 16.94 -5.78 0.49
N PHE A 66 17.96 -6.08 1.27
CA PHE A 66 18.29 -5.28 2.44
C PHE A 66 19.01 -4.03 1.94
N ASP A 67 18.37 -2.89 2.07
CA ASP A 67 19.05 -1.61 1.89
C ASP A 67 19.59 -1.15 3.24
N ALA A 68 20.90 -0.90 3.34
CA ALA A 68 21.54 -0.38 4.55
C ALA A 68 21.05 1.04 4.89
N GLU A 69 20.46 1.75 3.91
CA GLU A 69 19.75 3.03 4.10
C GLU A 69 18.31 2.83 4.59
N GLY A 70 17.85 1.57 4.71
CA GLY A 70 16.54 1.22 5.26
C GLY A 70 15.38 1.42 4.29
N TYR A 71 15.62 1.47 2.98
CA TYR A 71 14.55 1.60 1.99
C TYR A 71 13.80 0.28 1.81
N TYR A 72 12.55 0.25 2.30
CA TYR A 72 11.61 -0.82 2.03
C TYR A 72 10.50 -0.30 1.11
N PRO A 73 10.28 -0.90 -0.08
CA PRO A 73 9.30 -0.41 -1.05
C PRO A 73 7.86 -0.58 -0.56
N TYR A 74 7.57 -1.63 0.21
CA TYR A 74 6.20 -1.95 0.62
C TYR A 74 6.06 -1.77 2.13
N TRP A 75 4.96 -1.15 2.55
CA TRP A 75 4.67 -0.89 3.95
C TRP A 75 3.22 -1.21 4.29
N VAL A 76 3.00 -1.71 5.49
CA VAL A 76 1.70 -1.67 6.17
C VAL A 76 1.88 -0.94 7.48
N TYR A 77 0.92 -0.09 7.85
CA TYR A 77 0.90 0.57 9.16
C TYR A 77 -0.52 0.81 9.64
N ALA A 78 -0.68 0.84 10.95
CA ALA A 78 -1.92 1.25 11.61
C ALA A 78 -2.08 2.78 11.58
N GLY A 79 -3.31 3.28 11.46
CA GLY A 79 -3.63 4.70 11.63
C GLY A 79 -5.12 4.93 11.81
N ASN A 80 -5.52 5.72 12.81
CA ASN A 80 -6.92 6.08 13.10
C ASN A 80 -7.89 4.88 12.94
N ASP A 81 -7.65 3.81 13.69
CA ASP A 81 -8.42 2.54 13.71
C ASP A 81 -8.37 1.66 12.44
N ASP A 82 -7.78 2.16 11.35
CA ASP A 82 -7.61 1.48 10.07
C ASP A 82 -6.17 0.98 9.87
N HIS A 83 -5.99 0.06 8.92
CA HIS A 83 -4.67 -0.30 8.39
C HIS A 83 -4.52 0.16 6.95
N TYR A 84 -3.31 0.58 6.60
CA TYR A 84 -3.00 1.09 5.28
C TYR A 84 -1.85 0.32 4.67
N PHE A 85 -2.00 -0.06 3.40
CA PHE A 85 -0.91 -0.57 2.58
C PHE A 85 -0.36 0.57 1.74
N ALA A 86 0.94 0.82 1.81
CA ALA A 86 1.59 1.90 1.09
C ALA A 86 2.81 1.44 0.29
N PHE A 87 2.99 2.03 -0.88
CA PHE A 87 4.08 1.71 -1.80
C PHE A 87 4.36 2.89 -2.75
N PRO A 88 5.61 3.04 -3.23
CA PRO A 88 5.92 3.97 -4.30
C PRO A 88 5.27 3.45 -5.59
N PRO A 89 4.50 4.26 -6.32
CA PRO A 89 3.99 3.83 -7.62
C PRO A 89 5.12 3.80 -8.65
N GLU A 90 4.98 2.91 -9.63
CA GLU A 90 5.80 2.97 -10.85
C GLU A 90 5.17 3.86 -11.94
N ASP A 91 3.92 4.25 -11.76
CA ASP A 91 3.16 5.05 -12.72
C ASP A 91 3.18 6.53 -12.31
N TYR A 92 3.67 7.38 -13.20
CA TYR A 92 3.70 8.83 -13.03
C TYR A 92 3.08 9.52 -14.24
N LYS A 93 2.29 10.57 -14.00
CA LYS A 93 1.90 11.52 -15.04
C LYS A 93 2.91 12.66 -15.08
N ILE A 94 3.24 13.14 -16.28
CA ILE A 94 4.05 14.34 -16.46
C ILE A 94 3.11 15.53 -16.55
N VAL A 95 3.26 16.47 -15.62
CA VAL A 95 2.50 17.72 -15.58
C VAL A 95 3.44 18.86 -15.99
N PRO A 96 3.14 19.57 -17.09
CA PRO A 96 3.89 20.76 -17.47
C PRO A 96 3.81 21.83 -16.37
N GLU A 97 4.94 22.46 -16.04
CA GLU A 97 5.00 23.55 -15.07
C GLU A 97 5.67 24.77 -15.73
N PRO A 98 4.95 25.89 -15.93
CA PRO A 98 5.51 27.07 -16.59
C PRO A 98 6.75 27.59 -15.86
N GLY A 99 7.88 27.70 -16.58
CA GLY A 99 9.14 28.22 -16.02
C GLY A 99 9.97 27.21 -15.21
N SER A 100 9.55 25.95 -15.12
CA SER A 100 10.26 24.88 -14.40
C SER A 100 10.33 23.58 -15.21
N ALA A 101 11.12 22.62 -14.73
CA ALA A 101 11.11 21.27 -15.30
C ALA A 101 9.73 20.60 -15.08
N PRO A 102 9.24 19.77 -16.01
CA PRO A 102 7.97 19.07 -15.85
C PRO A 102 7.94 18.23 -14.57
N LYS A 103 6.82 18.31 -13.85
CA LYS A 103 6.62 17.60 -12.60
C LYS A 103 6.13 16.18 -12.85
N HIS A 104 6.79 15.19 -12.24
CA HIS A 104 6.28 13.82 -12.20
C HIS A 104 5.34 13.69 -11.01
N VAL A 105 4.06 13.41 -11.30
CA VAL A 105 3.03 13.25 -10.27
C VAL A 105 2.65 11.78 -10.21
N PRO A 106 2.80 11.12 -9.05
CA PRO A 106 2.43 9.73 -8.89
C PRO A 106 0.94 9.52 -9.14
N ILE A 107 0.60 8.42 -9.80
CA ILE A 107 -0.79 8.02 -10.08
C ILE A 107 -1.01 6.56 -9.76
N LEU A 108 -2.25 6.20 -9.44
CA LEU A 108 -2.68 4.81 -9.46
C LEU A 108 -2.90 4.36 -10.90
N GLY A 109 -1.84 3.93 -11.57
CA GLY A 109 -1.88 3.34 -12.90
C GLY A 109 -1.98 1.81 -12.88
N SER A 110 -1.86 1.20 -14.06
CA SER A 110 -1.98 -0.26 -14.21
C SER A 110 -0.94 -1.04 -13.43
N LYS A 111 0.32 -0.58 -13.39
CA LYS A 111 1.39 -1.27 -12.66
C LYS A 111 1.16 -1.17 -11.15
N ALA A 112 0.76 0.01 -10.67
CA ALA A 112 0.42 0.19 -9.28
C ALA A 112 -0.75 -0.71 -8.82
N LEU A 113 -1.75 -0.91 -9.69
CA LEU A 113 -2.85 -1.84 -9.44
C LEU A 113 -2.39 -3.30 -9.45
N GLU A 114 -1.54 -3.69 -10.40
CA GLU A 114 -0.94 -5.02 -10.46
C GLU A 114 -0.15 -5.34 -9.18
N ASP A 115 0.65 -4.38 -8.72
CA ASP A 115 1.41 -4.50 -7.48
C ASP A 115 0.51 -4.66 -6.26
N PHE A 116 -0.54 -3.83 -6.14
CA PHE A 116 -1.50 -3.98 -5.06
C PHE A 116 -2.18 -5.37 -5.10
N PHE A 117 -2.63 -5.82 -6.26
CA PHE A 117 -3.32 -7.10 -6.37
C PHE A 117 -2.40 -8.31 -6.25
N ARG A 118 -1.09 -8.15 -6.48
CA ARG A 118 -0.08 -9.14 -6.15
C ARG A 118 0.06 -9.32 -4.64
N TRP A 119 0.05 -8.23 -3.88
CA TRP A 119 0.20 -8.27 -2.42
C TRP A 119 -1.09 -8.61 -1.67
N LEU A 120 -2.25 -8.26 -2.22
CA LEU A 120 -3.53 -8.41 -1.56
C LEU A 120 -3.82 -9.83 -1.01
N PRO A 121 -3.55 -10.95 -1.71
CA PRO A 121 -3.75 -12.28 -1.17
C PRO A 121 -2.93 -12.55 0.10
N LEU A 122 -1.67 -12.10 0.13
CA LEU A 122 -0.78 -12.24 1.28
C LEU A 122 -1.28 -11.39 2.46
N LEU A 123 -1.68 -10.15 2.19
CA LEU A 123 -2.27 -9.26 3.22
C LEU A 123 -3.56 -9.87 3.82
N LYS A 124 -4.39 -10.51 3.00
CA LYS A 124 -5.59 -11.23 3.46
C LYS A 124 -5.22 -12.45 4.32
N GLN A 125 -4.14 -13.17 4.02
CA GLN A 125 -3.64 -14.24 4.88
C GLN A 125 -3.18 -13.70 6.23
N ALA A 126 -2.53 -12.53 6.27
CA ALA A 126 -2.09 -11.85 7.48
C ALA A 126 -3.22 -11.13 8.26
N LYS A 127 -4.48 -11.26 7.83
CA LYS A 127 -5.62 -10.64 8.52
C LYS A 127 -5.72 -11.12 9.97
N ALA A 128 -5.94 -10.18 10.89
CA ALA A 128 -6.23 -10.48 12.28
C ALA A 128 -7.56 -11.26 12.41
N ALA A 129 -7.57 -12.35 13.18
CA ALA A 129 -8.79 -13.07 13.50
C ALA A 129 -9.65 -12.21 14.43
N GLY A 130 -10.90 -11.93 14.06
CA GLY A 130 -11.88 -11.36 14.99
C GLY A 130 -12.58 -10.07 14.61
N GLU A 131 -12.24 -9.40 13.50
CA GLU A 131 -12.99 -8.20 13.08
C GLU A 131 -13.33 -8.26 11.59
N ALA A 132 -14.57 -8.64 11.30
CA ALA A 132 -15.27 -8.06 10.18
C ALA A 132 -15.52 -6.60 10.55
N ILE A 133 -14.86 -5.67 9.84
CA ILE A 133 -15.27 -4.27 9.93
C ILE A 133 -16.72 -4.28 9.45
N HIS A 134 -17.65 -4.02 10.37
CA HIS A 134 -19.06 -3.84 10.05
C HIS A 134 -19.12 -2.71 9.02
N VAL A 135 -19.44 -3.06 7.77
CA VAL A 135 -19.89 -2.06 6.80
C VAL A 135 -21.29 -1.67 7.28
N GLY A 136 -21.32 -0.65 8.13
CA GLY A 136 -22.53 -0.17 8.77
C GLY A 136 -23.44 0.53 7.78
N ARG A 137 -24.58 -0.13 7.53
CA ARG A 137 -25.90 0.35 7.07
C ARG A 137 -26.11 0.69 5.60
#